data_AF-A0A644XWN0-F1
#
_entry.id   AF-A0A644XWN0-F1
#
_cell.length_a   1.000
_cell.length_b   1.000
_cell.length_c   1.000
_cell.angle_alpha   90.00
_cell.angle_beta   90.00
_cell.angle_gamma   90.00
#
_symmetry.space_group_name_H-M   'P 1'
#
loop_
_entity.id
_entity.type
_entity.pdbx_description
1 polymer ?
#
loop_
_entity_poly.entity_id
_entity_poly.type
_entity_poly.pdbx_seq_one_letter_code
_entity_poly.pdbx_strand_id
1 'polypeptide(L)'
;MDGYGELFFNEEDTRLYSRLDIACRDLHDAISYGSFILRKGWKAKPWSRGSTYLQQSAFVTSMIVSYGRAFSKSNGWGYLPKAMYASFAPEEVSLHGRLMDDRNQLYAHSDSVHYSLKPWASDHHSDIISFQVREVPHGDILRMQEMCRKIISTCRAEQARIKEKY
;
A
#
# COMPACT_ATOMS: atom_id res chain seq x y z
N MET A 1 -24.94 -21.62 -27.07
CA MET A 1 -23.86 -22.62 -26.85
C MET A 1 -23.16 -22.15 -25.61
N ASP A 2 -23.53 -22.72 -24.48
CA ASP A 2 -23.27 -22.15 -23.16
C ASP A 2 -21.91 -22.65 -22.67
N GLY A 3 -20.87 -21.87 -22.96
CA GLY A 3 -19.49 -22.13 -22.52
C GLY A 3 -19.19 -21.58 -21.13
N TYR A 4 -20.12 -21.70 -20.19
CA TYR A 4 -19.93 -21.25 -18.80
C TYR A 4 -19.98 -22.47 -17.88
N GLY A 5 -18.80 -22.93 -17.46
CA GLY A 5 -18.62 -23.94 -16.41
C GLY A 5 -17.73 -23.41 -15.31
N GLU A 6 -17.91 -23.91 -14.09
CA GLU A 6 -16.99 -23.64 -12.98
C GLU A 6 -15.65 -24.33 -13.26
N LEU A 7 -14.55 -23.58 -13.13
CA LEU A 7 -13.20 -24.14 -13.25
C LEU A 7 -12.72 -24.61 -11.88
N PHE A 8 -12.27 -25.86 -11.80
CA PHE A 8 -11.70 -26.44 -10.60
C PHE A 8 -10.18 -26.54 -10.73
N PHE A 9 -9.47 -25.70 -9.99
CA PHE A 9 -8.01 -25.72 -9.97
C PHE A 9 -7.47 -26.71 -8.93
N ASN A 10 -6.23 -27.17 -9.12
CA ASN A 10 -5.51 -27.84 -8.03
C ASN A 10 -5.28 -26.86 -6.85
N GLU A 11 -4.82 -27.38 -5.70
CA GLU A 11 -4.66 -26.56 -4.49
C GLU A 11 -3.67 -25.39 -4.67
N GLU A 12 -2.56 -25.63 -5.38
CA GLU A 12 -1.52 -24.63 -5.61
C GLU A 12 -2.03 -23.48 -6.48
N ASP A 13 -2.63 -23.80 -7.63
CA ASP A 13 -3.21 -22.83 -8.56
C ASP A 13 -4.38 -22.10 -7.88
N THR A 14 -5.21 -22.76 -7.08
CA THR A 14 -6.28 -22.10 -6.28
C THR A 14 -5.71 -21.06 -5.34
N ARG A 15 -4.64 -21.41 -4.61
CA ARG A 15 -4.00 -20.54 -3.63
C ARG A 15 -3.35 -19.33 -4.31
N LEU A 16 -2.64 -19.55 -5.43
CA LEU A 16 -2.03 -18.48 -6.21
C LEU A 16 -3.09 -17.58 -6.84
N TYR A 17 -4.09 -18.15 -7.52
CA TYR A 17 -5.15 -17.40 -8.18
C TYR A 17 -5.90 -16.48 -7.20
N SER A 18 -6.23 -17.00 -6.01
CA SER A 18 -6.86 -16.23 -4.93
C SER A 18 -5.95 -15.13 -4.41
N ARG A 19 -4.65 -15.42 -4.22
CA ARG A 19 -3.67 -14.42 -3.77
C ARG A 19 -3.52 -13.26 -4.77
N LEU A 20 -3.53 -13.56 -6.07
CA LEU A 20 -3.49 -12.57 -7.14
C LEU A 20 -4.75 -11.68 -7.17
N ASP A 21 -5.92 -12.25 -6.91
CA ASP A 21 -7.16 -11.48 -6.87
C ASP A 21 -7.17 -10.49 -5.70
N ILE A 22 -6.80 -10.97 -4.50
CA ILE A 22 -6.71 -10.12 -3.31
C ILE A 22 -5.66 -9.03 -3.48
N ALA A 23 -4.51 -9.35 -4.08
CA ALA A 23 -3.50 -8.33 -4.41
C ALA A 23 -4.07 -7.25 -5.34
N CYS A 24 -4.83 -7.62 -6.37
CA CYS A 24 -5.46 -6.65 -7.27
C CYS A 24 -6.42 -5.73 -6.51
N ARG A 25 -7.23 -6.27 -5.59
CA ARG A 25 -8.15 -5.47 -4.77
C ARG A 25 -7.40 -4.46 -3.89
N ASP A 26 -6.39 -4.94 -3.16
CA ASP A 26 -5.53 -4.09 -2.32
C ASP A 26 -4.89 -2.95 -3.14
N LEU A 27 -4.42 -3.23 -4.37
CA LEU A 27 -3.83 -2.23 -5.26
C LEU A 27 -4.86 -1.24 -5.85
N HIS A 28 -6.09 -1.69 -6.13
CA HIS A 28 -7.18 -0.82 -6.55
C HIS A 28 -7.62 0.14 -5.44
N ASP A 29 -7.65 -0.34 -4.19
CA ASP A 29 -7.91 0.50 -3.03
C ASP A 29 -6.84 1.57 -2.88
N ALA A 30 -5.56 1.19 -2.96
CA ALA A 30 -4.44 2.14 -2.93
C ALA A 30 -4.56 3.23 -4.01
N ILE A 31 -4.91 2.85 -5.26
CA ILE A 31 -5.17 3.81 -6.34
C ILE A 31 -6.32 4.76 -5.99
N SER A 32 -7.41 4.23 -5.43
CA SER A 32 -8.63 4.99 -5.12
C SER A 32 -8.36 6.04 -4.03
N TYR A 33 -7.66 5.65 -2.96
CA TYR A 33 -7.26 6.57 -1.90
C TYR A 33 -6.28 7.64 -2.41
N GLY A 34 -5.27 7.25 -3.19
CA GLY A 34 -4.34 8.19 -3.82
C GLY A 34 -5.06 9.19 -4.74
N SER A 35 -6.01 8.71 -5.55
CA SER A 35 -6.81 9.56 -6.43
C SER A 35 -7.66 10.55 -5.63
N PHE A 36 -8.19 10.13 -4.48
CA PHE A 36 -8.95 11.01 -3.61
C PHE A 36 -8.09 12.13 -3.05
N ILE A 37 -6.87 11.82 -2.57
CA ILE A 37 -5.90 12.81 -2.07
C ILE A 37 -5.55 13.83 -3.18
N LEU A 38 -5.19 13.33 -4.36
CA LEU A 38 -4.82 14.16 -5.52
C LEU A 38 -5.97 15.09 -5.93
N ARG A 39 -7.20 14.57 -6.02
CA ARG A 39 -8.40 15.35 -6.36
C ARG A 39 -8.69 16.45 -5.34
N LYS A 40 -8.44 16.19 -4.06
CA LYS A 40 -8.62 17.20 -3.01
C LYS A 40 -7.49 18.22 -2.95
N GLY A 41 -6.35 17.95 -3.60
CA GLY A 41 -5.18 18.83 -3.57
C GLY A 41 -4.63 19.02 -2.16
N TRP A 42 -4.83 18.04 -1.29
CA TRP A 42 -4.53 18.15 0.12
C TRP A 42 -3.02 18.22 0.38
N LYS A 43 -2.60 19.31 1.04
CA LYS A 43 -1.25 19.56 1.57
C LYS A 43 -1.33 19.93 3.05
N ALA A 44 -2.26 19.28 3.76
CA ALA A 44 -2.60 19.61 5.12
C ALA A 44 -1.48 19.22 6.08
N LYS A 45 -1.09 20.18 6.89
CA LYS A 45 -0.19 20.02 8.05
C LYS A 45 -0.99 19.76 9.32
N PRO A 46 -0.36 19.27 10.41
CA PRO A 46 -1.04 19.05 11.70
C PRO A 46 -1.86 20.24 12.22
N TRP A 47 -1.43 21.46 11.90
CA TRP A 47 -2.09 22.72 12.27
C TRP A 47 -3.12 23.24 11.23
N SER A 48 -3.54 22.40 10.28
CA SER A 48 -4.57 22.78 9.30
C SER A 48 -5.92 22.98 9.98
N ARG A 49 -6.73 23.92 9.48
CA ARG A 49 -8.06 24.21 10.04
C ARG A 49 -9.00 23.01 9.87
N GLY A 50 -9.81 22.74 10.91
CA GLY A 50 -10.85 21.72 10.92
C GLY A 50 -10.31 20.28 10.90
N SER A 51 -11.04 19.37 10.26
CA SER A 51 -10.71 17.94 10.20
C SER A 51 -9.83 17.55 9.01
N THR A 52 -9.36 18.52 8.22
CA THR A 52 -8.62 18.27 6.97
C THR A 52 -7.38 17.40 7.18
N TYR A 53 -6.58 17.70 8.21
CA TYR A 53 -5.37 16.92 8.51
C TYR A 53 -5.71 15.49 8.93
N LEU A 54 -6.74 15.31 9.76
CA LEU A 54 -7.20 13.99 10.20
C LEU A 54 -7.67 13.15 9.00
N GLN A 55 -8.47 13.75 8.12
CA GLN A 55 -8.95 13.07 6.91
C GLN A 55 -7.79 12.72 5.98
N GLN A 56 -6.89 13.67 5.68
CA GLN A 56 -5.71 13.39 4.85
C GLN A 56 -4.89 12.26 5.46
N SER A 57 -4.63 12.30 6.77
CA SER A 57 -3.86 11.26 7.46
C SER A 57 -4.53 9.89 7.34
N ALA A 58 -5.85 9.81 7.46
CA ALA A 58 -6.60 8.57 7.27
C ALA A 58 -6.44 8.04 5.84
N PHE A 59 -6.63 8.89 4.82
CA PHE A 59 -6.47 8.49 3.42
C PHE A 59 -5.04 8.07 3.06
N VAL A 60 -4.02 8.79 3.55
CA VAL A 60 -2.61 8.44 3.35
C VAL A 60 -2.30 7.10 4.01
N THR A 61 -2.78 6.88 5.23
CA THR A 61 -2.62 5.62 5.96
C THR A 61 -3.26 4.47 5.18
N SER A 62 -4.53 4.61 4.77
CA SER A 62 -5.24 3.59 3.99
C SER A 62 -4.55 3.31 2.66
N MET A 63 -4.06 4.34 1.97
CA MET A 63 -3.31 4.20 0.71
C MET A 63 -2.06 3.34 0.88
N ILE A 64 -1.20 3.68 1.84
CA ILE A 64 0.07 3.00 2.08
C ILE A 64 -0.15 1.58 2.62
N VAL A 65 -1.11 1.39 3.53
CA VAL A 65 -1.43 0.08 4.07
C VAL A 65 -2.00 -0.85 3.01
N SER A 66 -2.94 -0.38 2.18
CA SER A 66 -3.48 -1.18 1.07
C SER A 66 -2.39 -1.52 0.06
N TYR A 67 -1.52 -0.57 -0.30
CA TYR A 67 -0.36 -0.84 -1.16
C TYR A 67 0.53 -1.93 -0.55
N GLY A 68 0.97 -1.77 0.70
CA GLY A 68 1.90 -2.69 1.34
C GLY A 68 1.33 -4.08 1.60
N ARG A 69 0.00 -4.21 1.83
CA ARG A 69 -0.67 -5.52 1.96
C ARG A 69 -0.54 -6.37 0.70
N ALA A 70 -0.60 -5.75 -0.48
CA ALA A 70 -0.41 -6.46 -1.74
C ALA A 70 0.94 -7.18 -1.82
N PHE A 71 1.98 -6.68 -1.16
CA PHE A 71 3.34 -7.24 -1.20
C PHE A 71 3.75 -7.97 0.09
N SER A 72 2.91 -7.97 1.12
CA SER A 72 3.20 -8.61 2.39
C SER A 72 2.73 -10.08 2.41
N LYS A 73 3.31 -10.89 3.29
CA LYS A 73 2.82 -12.24 3.57
C LYS A 73 1.46 -12.17 4.28
N SER A 74 0.54 -13.07 3.93
CA SER A 74 -0.73 -13.25 4.64
C SER A 74 -0.79 -14.64 5.27
N ASN A 75 -1.54 -14.81 6.35
CA ASN A 75 -1.82 -16.16 6.86
C ASN A 75 -2.65 -16.91 5.81
N GLY A 76 -2.18 -18.08 5.39
CA GLY A 76 -2.81 -18.88 4.32
C GLY A 76 -2.38 -18.52 2.89
N TRP A 77 -1.73 -17.37 2.65
CA TRP A 77 -1.20 -17.00 1.34
C TRP A 77 0.26 -16.54 1.38
N GLY A 78 1.05 -16.97 0.40
CA GLY A 78 2.44 -16.55 0.25
C GLY A 78 2.62 -15.08 -0.14
N TYR A 79 3.88 -14.69 -0.33
CA TYR A 79 4.21 -13.44 -1.01
C TYR A 79 3.76 -13.48 -2.46
N LEU A 80 3.55 -12.30 -3.05
CA LEU A 80 3.55 -12.21 -4.50
C LEU A 80 4.92 -12.66 -5.03
N PRO A 81 4.97 -13.47 -6.11
CA PRO A 81 6.22 -13.83 -6.75
C PRO A 81 7.05 -12.58 -7.10
N LYS A 82 8.34 -12.58 -6.73
CA LYS A 82 9.23 -11.43 -6.96
C LYS A 82 9.30 -10.98 -8.43
N ALA A 83 9.15 -11.95 -9.34
CA ALA A 83 9.11 -11.70 -10.78
C ALA A 83 8.01 -10.71 -11.19
N MET A 84 6.92 -10.59 -10.41
CA MET A 84 5.78 -9.74 -10.77
C MET A 84 6.09 -8.24 -10.75
N TYR A 85 7.07 -7.83 -9.95
CA TYR A 85 7.52 -6.44 -9.85
C TYR A 85 8.96 -6.25 -10.36
N ALA A 86 9.47 -7.21 -11.16
CA ALA A 86 10.76 -7.09 -11.83
C ALA A 86 10.77 -6.00 -12.92
N SER A 87 9.60 -5.54 -13.37
CA SER A 87 9.43 -4.45 -14.34
C SER A 87 9.56 -3.04 -13.75
N PHE A 88 9.81 -2.94 -12.44
CA PHE A 88 10.00 -1.66 -11.79
C PHE A 88 11.32 -1.01 -12.22
N ALA A 89 11.23 0.25 -12.65
CA ALA A 89 12.39 1.09 -12.87
C ALA A 89 13.12 1.37 -11.54
N PRO A 90 14.42 1.75 -11.55
CA PRO A 90 15.19 1.96 -10.32
C PRO A 90 14.52 2.92 -9.32
N GLU A 91 13.89 3.99 -9.82
CA GLU A 91 13.16 4.94 -8.99
C GLU A 91 11.86 4.37 -8.40
N GLU A 92 11.21 3.44 -9.12
CA GLU A 92 10.04 2.73 -8.63
C GLU A 92 10.43 1.71 -7.56
N VAL A 93 11.58 1.06 -7.69
CA VAL A 93 12.13 0.19 -6.65
C VAL A 93 12.43 0.99 -5.37
N SER A 94 13.02 2.19 -5.52
CA SER A 94 13.27 3.07 -4.37
C SER A 94 11.97 3.53 -3.70
N LEU A 95 10.97 3.95 -4.48
CA LEU A 95 9.66 4.32 -3.96
C LEU A 95 8.95 3.13 -3.31
N HIS A 96 9.01 1.94 -3.92
CA HIS A 96 8.46 0.71 -3.35
C HIS A 96 9.05 0.43 -1.97
N GLY A 97 10.38 0.49 -1.83
CA GLY A 97 11.07 0.32 -0.56
C GLY A 97 10.58 1.29 0.49
N ARG A 98 10.53 2.60 0.16
CA ARG A 98 10.02 3.63 1.08
C ARG A 98 8.58 3.37 1.51
N LEU A 99 7.68 3.02 0.60
CA LEU A 99 6.28 2.73 0.92
C LEU A 99 6.12 1.48 1.81
N MET A 100 6.95 0.46 1.59
CA MET A 100 6.97 -0.73 2.44
C MET A 100 7.51 -0.43 3.84
N ASP A 101 8.57 0.37 3.94
CA ASP A 101 9.12 0.83 5.23
C ASP A 101 8.11 1.69 5.99
N ASP A 102 7.49 2.66 5.31
CA ASP A 102 6.43 3.50 5.85
C ASP A 102 5.27 2.64 6.39
N ARG A 103 4.81 1.65 5.62
CA ARG A 103 3.78 0.71 6.08
C ARG A 103 4.26 -0.02 7.34
N ASN A 104 5.47 -0.54 7.33
CA ASN A 104 5.99 -1.43 8.37
C ASN A 104 6.39 -0.72 9.65
N GLN A 105 6.77 0.56 9.60
CA GLN A 105 7.33 1.27 10.73
C GLN A 105 6.42 2.39 11.26
N LEU A 106 5.53 2.93 10.41
CA LEU A 106 4.74 4.12 10.74
C LEU A 106 3.22 3.91 10.66
N TYR A 107 2.72 3.27 9.60
CA TYR A 107 1.28 3.27 9.32
C TYR A 107 0.55 2.02 9.82
N ALA A 108 1.17 0.83 9.75
CA ALA A 108 0.58 -0.41 10.27
C ALA A 108 1.17 -0.81 11.64
N HIS A 109 2.30 -0.22 12.03
CA HIS A 109 2.97 -0.47 13.30
C HIS A 109 3.50 0.86 13.86
N SER A 110 3.76 0.87 15.16
CA SER A 110 4.33 2.02 15.88
C SER A 110 5.78 1.75 16.26
N ASP A 111 6.69 1.79 15.28
CA ASP A 111 8.10 1.50 15.55
C ASP A 111 8.80 2.70 16.21
N SER A 112 9.58 2.43 17.25
CA SER A 112 10.29 3.40 18.09
C SER A 112 11.09 4.46 17.32
N VAL A 113 11.58 4.12 16.13
CA VAL A 113 12.34 5.01 15.23
C VAL A 113 11.55 6.28 14.88
N HIS A 114 10.22 6.21 14.81
CA HIS A 114 9.35 7.34 14.45
C HIS A 114 8.72 8.05 15.65
N TYR A 115 8.93 7.56 16.87
CA TYR A 115 8.31 8.08 18.10
C TYR A 115 9.38 8.53 19.10
N SER A 116 10.19 9.52 18.70
CA SER A 116 11.19 10.08 19.61
C SER A 116 10.54 10.83 20.78
N LEU A 117 10.87 10.38 21.99
CA LEU A 117 10.53 11.02 23.25
C LEU A 117 11.82 11.43 23.93
N LYS A 118 11.92 12.70 24.33
CA LYS A 118 12.98 13.14 25.24
C LYS A 118 12.33 13.51 26.57
N PRO A 119 12.46 12.66 27.59
CA PRO A 119 11.99 12.97 28.93
C PRO A 119 12.63 14.27 29.42
N TRP A 120 11.84 15.16 30.01
CA TRP A 120 12.30 16.47 30.45
C TRP A 120 11.84 16.75 31.88
N ALA A 121 12.80 16.95 32.79
CA ALA A 121 12.52 17.27 34.18
C ALA A 121 12.42 18.79 34.36
N SER A 122 11.20 19.31 34.45
CA SER A 122 10.93 20.72 34.73
C SER A 122 9.59 20.88 35.45
N ASP A 123 9.51 21.82 36.39
CA ASP A 123 8.25 22.21 37.05
C ASP A 123 7.28 22.95 36.09
N HIS A 124 7.75 23.29 34.88
CA HIS A 124 7.04 24.16 33.95
C HIS A 124 6.86 23.58 32.54
N HIS A 125 7.63 22.55 32.17
CA HIS A 125 7.62 21.98 30.83
C HIS A 125 7.46 20.46 30.89
N SER A 126 6.69 19.92 29.95
CA SER A 126 6.55 18.48 29.75
C SER A 126 7.68 17.92 28.89
N ASP A 127 7.71 16.59 28.76
CA ASP A 127 8.57 15.88 27.80
C ASP A 127 8.45 16.43 26.37
N ILE A 128 9.55 16.34 25.62
CA ILE A 128 9.59 16.77 24.21
C ILE A 128 9.19 15.58 23.34
N ILE A 129 8.04 15.72 22.68
CA ILE A 129 7.47 14.72 21.77
C ILE A 129 7.59 15.23 20.33
N SER A 130 8.16 14.42 19.44
CA SER A 130 8.18 14.74 18.01
C SER A 130 7.04 14.02 17.28
N PHE A 131 6.33 14.75 16.42
CA PHE A 131 5.32 14.17 15.54
C PHE A 131 5.83 14.19 14.10
N GLN A 132 5.81 13.02 13.45
CA GLN A 132 6.14 12.92 12.05
C GLN A 132 4.98 13.43 11.19
N VAL A 133 5.29 14.34 10.26
CA VAL A 133 4.30 14.85 9.30
C VAL A 133 4.11 13.81 8.19
N ARG A 134 2.86 13.34 8.05
CA ARG A 134 2.45 12.26 7.13
C ARG A 134 2.13 12.79 5.75
N GLU A 135 3.09 13.45 5.12
CA GLU A 135 2.96 13.92 3.74
C GLU A 135 3.62 12.97 2.75
N VAL A 136 2.87 12.59 1.71
CA VAL A 136 3.39 11.89 0.55
C VAL A 136 3.37 12.88 -0.62
N PRO A 137 4.51 13.13 -1.30
CA PRO A 137 4.54 14.01 -2.45
C PRO A 137 3.54 13.56 -3.53
N HIS A 138 2.85 14.50 -4.17
CA HIS A 138 1.88 14.18 -5.24
C HIS A 138 2.52 13.35 -6.37
N GLY A 139 3.78 13.63 -6.72
CA GLY A 139 4.52 12.86 -7.71
C GLY A 139 4.72 11.39 -7.30
N ASP A 140 4.97 11.14 -6.01
CA ASP A 140 5.08 9.79 -5.46
C ASP A 140 3.72 9.07 -5.51
N ILE A 141 2.60 9.76 -5.25
CA ILE A 141 1.25 9.17 -5.36
C ILE A 141 0.97 8.77 -6.81
N LEU A 142 1.24 9.64 -7.78
CA LEU A 142 1.05 9.34 -9.21
C LEU A 142 1.90 8.14 -9.62
N ARG A 143 3.17 8.10 -9.21
CA ARG A 143 4.07 6.99 -9.52
C ARG A 143 3.61 5.69 -8.89
N MET A 144 3.18 5.72 -7.62
CA MET A 144 2.60 4.55 -6.94
C MET A 144 1.39 4.02 -7.71
N GLN A 145 0.52 4.89 -8.23
CA GLN A 145 -0.62 4.43 -9.04
C GLN A 145 -0.19 3.72 -10.34
N GLU A 146 0.85 4.20 -11.01
CA GLU A 146 1.43 3.54 -12.18
C GLU A 146 2.00 2.16 -11.83
N MET A 147 2.74 2.09 -10.73
CA MET A 147 3.25 0.81 -10.20
C MET A 147 2.10 -0.16 -9.89
N CYS A 148 1.03 0.30 -9.24
CA CYS A 148 -0.16 -0.52 -9.00
C CYS A 148 -0.75 -1.08 -10.30
N ARG A 149 -0.89 -0.25 -11.35
CA ARG A 149 -1.42 -0.67 -12.65
C ARG A 149 -0.53 -1.73 -13.32
N LYS A 150 0.80 -1.57 -13.24
CA LYS A 150 1.76 -2.58 -13.74
C LYS A 150 1.53 -3.93 -13.06
N ILE A 151 1.46 -3.95 -11.73
CA ILE A 151 1.27 -5.20 -10.97
C ILE A 151 -0.12 -5.81 -11.21
N ILE A 152 -1.18 -5.01 -11.25
CA ILE A 152 -2.52 -5.49 -11.60
C ILE A 152 -2.50 -6.17 -12.96
N SER A 153 -1.86 -5.55 -13.97
CA SER A 153 -1.74 -6.14 -15.31
C SER A 153 -1.03 -7.50 -15.26
N THR A 154 0.08 -7.60 -14.54
CA THR A 154 0.83 -8.85 -14.38
C THR A 154 0.03 -9.91 -13.63
N CYS A 155 -0.69 -9.55 -12.57
CA CYS A 155 -1.57 -10.46 -11.84
C CYS A 155 -2.69 -11.01 -12.74
N ARG A 156 -3.31 -10.15 -13.56
CA ARG A 156 -4.38 -10.58 -14.49
C ARG A 156 -3.84 -11.48 -15.60
N ALA A 157 -2.65 -11.19 -16.12
CA ALA A 157 -1.99 -12.06 -17.09
C ALA A 157 -1.69 -13.45 -16.50
N GLU A 158 -1.19 -13.50 -15.26
CA GLU A 158 -0.91 -14.78 -14.60
C GLU A 158 -2.20 -15.55 -14.26
N GLN A 159 -3.26 -14.86 -13.85
CA GLN A 159 -4.58 -15.49 -13.67
C GLN A 159 -5.13 -16.07 -14.98
N ALA A 160 -4.94 -15.38 -16.11
CA ALA A 160 -5.32 -15.90 -17.42
C ALA A 160 -4.51 -17.14 -17.78
N ARG A 161 -3.20 -17.12 -17.56
CA ARG A 161 -2.30 -18.28 -17.76
C ARG A 161 -2.69 -19.49 -16.90
N ILE A 162 -3.14 -19.26 -15.66
CA ILE A 162 -3.65 -20.35 -14.81
C ILE A 162 -4.92 -20.93 -15.42
N LYS A 163 -5.87 -20.08 -15.84
CA LYS A 163 -7.11 -20.53 -16.48
C LYS A 163 -6.87 -21.34 -17.75
N GLU A 164 -5.93 -20.95 -18.59
CA GLU A 164 -5.60 -21.67 -19.84
C GLU A 164 -5.11 -23.10 -19.63
N LYS A 165 -4.71 -23.47 -18.40
CA LYS A 165 -4.33 -24.84 -18.06
C LYS A 165 -5.53 -25.78 -17.84
N TYR A 166 -6.75 -25.24 -17.69
CA TYR A 166 -7.98 -25.95 -17.29
C TYR A 166 -9.11 -25.72 -18.30
#